data_AF-A0A2H3KU59-F1
#
_entry.id   AF-A0A2H3KU59-F1
#
_cell.length_a   1.000
_cell.length_b   1.000
_cell.length_c   1.000
_cell.angle_alpha   90.00
_cell.angle_beta   90.00
_cell.angle_gamma   90.00
#
_symmetry.space_group_name_H-M   'P 1'
#
loop_
_entity.id
_entity.type
_entity.pdbx_description
1 polymer ?
#
loop_
_entity_poly.entity_id
_entity_poly.type
_entity_poly.pdbx_seq_one_letter_code
_entity_poly.pdbx_strand_id
1 'polypeptide(L)'
;MFDQDSWRARIAEQMHKFTRNPQQEIQISGTSSVLGYLAVRTLEPFLHAFQREPVAAVLTLAEMVQGPGADIIVRRAGRIRFQLSTLIERELRSQAELRSAVEQLIVGLNVIHLARQRLNSSRDEWLRVTLLAELDGYPPTELEQLRRLLHDPGWQSRYETIRSLRQREGIYTAADLVLLHDGLNDSAAHVRAAAARMLGLFASTPPALLVKALTRVALYDCDLETRYAAARTLGLLGDRIASPQLIDHLSLCLSDADPFVRSAAALALGQLGELAGTREIVGKLTDLIGDRDPYAREAAARAIGRLGVAAATTSVINALLRAMEDEDANVHDAAIDAVTRLRKVKATLPLTVSKANETMPV
;
A
#
# COMPACT_ATOMS: atom_id res chain seq x y z
N MET A 1 -9.38 -19.51 -11.97
CA MET A 1 -10.62 -19.53 -11.18
C MET A 1 -11.04 -18.09 -11.00
N PHE A 2 -12.28 -17.76 -11.36
CA PHE A 2 -12.84 -16.44 -11.09
C PHE A 2 -13.29 -16.35 -9.63
N ASP A 3 -12.88 -15.28 -8.95
CA ASP A 3 -13.17 -14.97 -7.55
C ASP A 3 -13.29 -13.45 -7.36
N GLN A 4 -13.60 -12.99 -6.15
CA GLN A 4 -13.81 -11.58 -5.86
C GLN A 4 -12.55 -10.72 -6.12
N ASP A 5 -11.37 -11.24 -5.78
CA ASP A 5 -10.10 -10.50 -5.92
C ASP A 5 -9.69 -10.36 -7.38
N SER A 6 -9.79 -11.42 -8.17
CA SER A 6 -9.55 -11.38 -9.62
C SER A 6 -10.58 -10.52 -10.35
N TRP A 7 -11.84 -10.48 -9.90
CA TRP A 7 -12.84 -9.54 -10.40
C TRP A 7 -12.41 -8.10 -10.14
N ARG A 8 -12.08 -7.77 -8.89
CA ARG A 8 -11.63 -6.43 -8.49
C ARG A 8 -10.37 -6.00 -9.27
N ALA A 9 -9.41 -6.89 -9.46
CA ALA A 9 -8.19 -6.61 -10.21
C ALA A 9 -8.47 -6.22 -11.67
N ARG A 10 -9.38 -6.93 -12.34
CA ARG A 10 -9.80 -6.61 -13.72
C ARG A 10 -10.50 -5.25 -13.82
N ILE A 11 -11.33 -4.91 -12.84
CA ILE A 11 -11.95 -3.57 -12.78
C ILE A 11 -10.86 -2.49 -12.64
N ALA A 12 -9.90 -2.70 -11.73
CA ALA A 12 -8.81 -1.74 -11.50
C ALA A 12 -7.96 -1.49 -12.76
N GLU A 13 -7.72 -2.53 -13.56
CA GLU A 13 -7.04 -2.41 -14.86
C GLU A 13 -7.83 -1.53 -15.83
N GLN A 14 -9.14 -1.78 -15.99
CA GLN A 14 -10.01 -1.01 -16.86
C GLN A 14 -10.16 0.46 -16.42
N MET A 15 -10.24 0.70 -15.11
CA MET A 15 -10.35 2.04 -14.54
C MET A 15 -9.15 2.94 -14.86
N HIS A 16 -7.99 2.38 -15.26
CA HIS A 16 -6.85 3.18 -15.68
C HIS A 16 -7.14 4.08 -16.89
N LYS A 17 -8.00 3.63 -17.81
CA LYS A 17 -8.41 4.45 -18.97
C LYS A 17 -9.32 5.59 -18.55
N PHE A 18 -10.28 5.29 -17.67
CA PHE A 18 -11.20 6.27 -17.09
C PHE A 18 -10.46 7.42 -16.41
N THR A 19 -9.41 7.12 -15.65
CA THR A 19 -8.72 8.15 -14.86
C THR A 19 -7.96 9.16 -15.73
N ARG A 20 -7.54 8.74 -16.93
CA ARG A 20 -6.90 9.62 -17.92
C ARG A 20 -7.92 10.58 -18.54
N ASN A 21 -9.02 10.04 -19.10
CA ASN A 21 -10.05 10.79 -19.82
C ASN A 21 -11.48 10.31 -19.46
N PRO A 22 -12.04 10.71 -18.30
CA PRO A 22 -13.33 10.20 -17.83
C PRO A 22 -14.49 10.43 -18.79
N GLN A 23 -14.60 11.66 -19.32
CA GLN A 23 -15.69 12.06 -20.21
C GLN A 23 -15.66 11.30 -21.54
N GLN A 24 -14.46 11.08 -22.08
CA GLN A 24 -14.28 10.34 -23.32
C GLN A 24 -14.63 8.85 -23.14
N GLU A 25 -14.23 8.26 -22.01
CA GLU A 25 -14.55 6.85 -21.73
C GLU A 25 -16.04 6.60 -21.52
N ILE A 26 -16.76 7.55 -20.91
CA ILE A 26 -18.23 7.49 -20.80
C ILE A 26 -18.88 7.52 -22.20
N GLN A 27 -18.36 8.34 -23.12
CA GLN A 27 -18.85 8.38 -24.50
C GLN A 27 -18.57 7.07 -25.25
N ILE A 28 -17.35 6.52 -25.10
CA ILE A 28 -16.92 5.30 -25.80
C ILE A 28 -17.67 4.07 -25.29
N SER A 29 -18.02 3.99 -24.00
CA SER A 29 -18.83 2.89 -23.47
C SER A 29 -20.25 2.89 -24.02
N GLY A 30 -20.71 3.99 -24.63
CA GLY A 30 -22.08 4.14 -25.11
C GLY A 30 -23.09 4.34 -23.97
N THR A 31 -22.63 4.76 -22.79
CA THR A 31 -23.47 5.19 -21.67
C THR A 31 -23.58 6.71 -21.66
N SER A 32 -24.71 7.25 -21.25
CA SER A 32 -24.91 8.71 -21.11
C SER A 32 -24.65 9.24 -19.70
N SER A 33 -24.41 8.36 -18.73
CA SER A 33 -24.23 8.68 -17.31
C SER A 33 -22.99 8.06 -16.70
N VAL A 34 -22.46 8.71 -15.66
CA VAL A 34 -21.37 8.19 -14.83
C VAL A 34 -21.80 6.91 -14.12
N LEU A 35 -23.01 6.87 -13.56
CA LEU A 35 -23.55 5.68 -12.89
C LEU A 35 -23.67 4.51 -13.86
N GLY A 36 -24.20 4.76 -15.07
CA GLY A 36 -24.29 3.75 -16.12
C GLY A 36 -22.91 3.21 -16.50
N TYR A 37 -21.93 4.09 -16.69
CA TYR A 37 -20.54 3.71 -16.97
C TYR A 37 -19.97 2.80 -15.89
N LEU A 38 -20.09 3.20 -14.62
CA LEU A 38 -19.57 2.43 -13.50
C LEU A 38 -20.27 1.06 -13.37
N ALA A 39 -21.59 1.01 -13.57
CA ALA A 39 -22.35 -0.25 -13.57
C ALA A 39 -21.87 -1.22 -14.66
N VAL A 40 -21.66 -0.72 -15.88
CA VAL A 40 -21.14 -1.53 -17.00
C VAL A 40 -19.76 -2.08 -16.67
N ARG A 41 -18.85 -1.23 -16.20
CA ARG A 41 -17.47 -1.63 -15.85
C ARG A 41 -17.42 -2.61 -14.68
N THR A 42 -18.37 -2.51 -13.76
CA THR A 42 -18.50 -3.45 -12.66
C THR A 42 -18.91 -4.84 -13.17
N LEU A 43 -19.83 -4.92 -14.13
CA LEU A 43 -20.41 -6.19 -14.61
C LEU A 43 -19.58 -6.87 -15.71
N GLU A 44 -18.82 -6.11 -16.50
CA GLU A 44 -18.08 -6.60 -17.67
C GLU A 44 -17.12 -7.77 -17.35
N PRO A 45 -16.29 -7.74 -16.29
CA PRO A 45 -15.42 -8.86 -15.95
C PRO A 45 -16.19 -10.14 -15.59
N PHE A 46 -17.32 -10.01 -14.90
CA PHE A 46 -18.20 -11.14 -14.59
C PHE A 46 -18.75 -11.78 -15.86
N LEU A 47 -19.17 -10.99 -16.84
CA LEU A 47 -19.73 -11.52 -18.09
C LEU A 47 -18.70 -12.28 -18.91
N HIS A 48 -17.46 -11.79 -18.97
CA HIS A 48 -16.36 -12.53 -19.57
C HIS A 48 -16.05 -13.82 -18.82
N ALA A 49 -16.11 -13.80 -17.49
CA ALA A 49 -15.91 -14.99 -16.67
C ALA A 49 -17.04 -16.00 -16.85
N PHE A 50 -18.29 -15.54 -16.94
CA PHE A 50 -19.47 -16.39 -17.13
C PHE A 50 -19.38 -17.24 -18.41
N GLN A 51 -18.72 -16.75 -19.46
CA GLN A 51 -18.50 -17.51 -20.70
C GLN A 51 -17.45 -18.61 -20.57
N ARG A 52 -16.46 -18.45 -19.68
CA ARG A 52 -15.30 -19.35 -19.56
C ARG A 52 -15.45 -20.32 -18.39
N GLU A 53 -15.96 -19.83 -17.27
CA GLU A 53 -16.09 -20.51 -15.99
C GLU A 53 -17.44 -20.15 -15.33
N PRO A 54 -18.59 -20.55 -15.91
CA PRO A 54 -19.93 -20.09 -15.50
C PRO A 54 -20.26 -20.40 -14.03
N VAL A 55 -19.87 -21.58 -13.54
CA VAL A 55 -20.15 -22.01 -12.17
C VAL A 55 -19.43 -21.09 -11.17
N ALA A 56 -18.13 -20.85 -11.37
CA ALA A 56 -17.35 -19.96 -10.50
C ALA A 56 -17.90 -18.54 -10.53
N ALA A 57 -18.20 -18.01 -11.73
CA ALA A 57 -18.76 -16.66 -11.89
C ALA A 57 -20.10 -16.48 -11.15
N VAL A 58 -21.03 -17.43 -11.27
CA VAL A 58 -22.34 -17.37 -10.61
C VAL A 58 -22.20 -17.48 -9.09
N LEU A 59 -21.33 -18.36 -8.60
CA LEU A 59 -21.08 -18.49 -7.16
C LEU A 59 -20.53 -17.18 -6.57
N THR A 60 -19.51 -16.60 -7.20
CA THR A 60 -18.95 -15.30 -6.76
C THR A 60 -20.00 -14.19 -6.81
N LEU A 61 -20.86 -14.16 -7.83
CA LEU A 61 -21.95 -13.18 -7.90
C LEU A 61 -22.95 -13.37 -6.75
N ALA A 62 -23.34 -14.61 -6.46
CA ALA A 62 -24.31 -14.95 -5.41
C ALA A 62 -23.76 -14.68 -3.99
N GLU A 63 -22.45 -14.80 -3.78
CA GLU A 63 -21.80 -14.40 -2.53
C GLU A 63 -21.93 -12.90 -2.28
N MET A 64 -21.81 -12.09 -3.34
CA MET A 64 -21.81 -10.63 -3.24
C MET A 64 -23.20 -9.99 -3.29
N VAL A 65 -24.12 -10.60 -4.04
CA VAL A 65 -25.46 -10.05 -4.26
C VAL A 65 -26.50 -10.99 -3.69
N GLN A 66 -27.22 -10.50 -2.67
CA GLN A 66 -28.32 -11.25 -2.07
C GLN A 66 -29.66 -10.80 -2.69
N GLY A 67 -30.44 -11.75 -3.20
CA GLY A 67 -31.80 -11.53 -3.67
C GLY A 67 -31.99 -11.61 -5.20
N PRO A 68 -33.21 -11.23 -5.69
CA PRO A 68 -33.64 -11.50 -7.07
C PRO A 68 -32.85 -10.76 -8.15
N GLY A 69 -32.08 -9.74 -7.79
CA GLY A 69 -31.21 -9.01 -8.72
C GLY A 69 -30.06 -9.85 -9.27
N ALA A 70 -29.52 -10.80 -8.50
CA ALA A 70 -28.50 -11.73 -8.98
C ALA A 70 -29.04 -12.59 -10.13
N ASP A 71 -30.27 -13.11 -9.99
CA ASP A 71 -30.91 -13.90 -11.05
C ASP A 71 -31.17 -13.08 -12.31
N ILE A 72 -31.50 -11.79 -12.16
CA ILE A 72 -31.64 -10.88 -13.31
C ILE A 72 -30.30 -10.79 -14.05
N ILE A 73 -29.20 -10.54 -13.33
CA ILE A 73 -27.86 -10.45 -13.91
C ILE A 73 -27.48 -11.75 -14.62
N VAL A 74 -27.68 -12.92 -14.00
CA VAL A 74 -27.36 -14.23 -14.59
C VAL A 74 -28.21 -14.53 -15.83
N ARG A 75 -29.53 -14.30 -15.77
CA ARG A 75 -30.42 -14.50 -16.93
C ARG A 75 -30.03 -13.62 -18.11
N ARG A 76 -29.52 -12.42 -17.84
CA ARG A 76 -29.04 -11.50 -18.88
C ARG A 76 -27.67 -11.90 -19.42
N ALA A 77 -26.77 -12.38 -18.56
CA ALA A 77 -25.47 -12.90 -18.97
C ALA A 77 -25.57 -14.02 -20.01
N GLY A 78 -26.59 -14.88 -19.89
CA GLY A 78 -26.86 -15.94 -20.88
C GLY A 78 -27.45 -15.46 -22.22
N ARG A 79 -27.93 -14.20 -22.32
CA ARG A 79 -28.63 -13.67 -23.51
C ARG A 79 -27.86 -12.59 -24.28
N ILE A 80 -26.92 -11.90 -23.64
CA ILE A 80 -26.25 -10.75 -24.25
C ILE A 80 -25.07 -11.21 -25.10
N ARG A 81 -25.14 -10.96 -26.42
CA ARG A 81 -23.95 -10.98 -27.29
C ARG A 81 -23.30 -9.61 -27.44
N PHE A 82 -24.04 -8.50 -27.57
CA PHE A 82 -23.51 -7.12 -27.60
C PHE A 82 -24.64 -6.13 -27.25
N GLN A 83 -24.34 -4.95 -26.65
CA GLN A 83 -25.25 -3.88 -26.12
C GLN A 83 -25.46 -3.82 -24.60
N LEU A 84 -24.41 -4.02 -23.80
CA LEU A 84 -24.49 -3.94 -22.34
C LEU A 84 -24.80 -2.55 -21.78
N SER A 85 -24.20 -1.52 -22.36
CA SER A 85 -24.27 -0.15 -21.83
C SER A 85 -25.66 0.47 -21.88
N THR A 86 -26.25 0.50 -23.07
CA THR A 86 -27.59 1.06 -23.28
C THR A 86 -28.67 0.29 -22.53
N LEU A 87 -28.49 -1.03 -22.39
CA LEU A 87 -29.44 -1.89 -21.70
C LEU A 87 -29.35 -1.71 -20.18
N ILE A 88 -28.15 -1.72 -19.60
CA ILE A 88 -27.93 -1.46 -18.17
C ILE A 88 -28.49 -0.09 -17.79
N GLU A 89 -28.19 0.95 -18.55
CA GLU A 89 -28.61 2.31 -18.20
C GLU A 89 -30.14 2.48 -18.21
N ARG A 90 -30.82 1.86 -19.18
CA ARG A 90 -32.28 1.81 -19.20
C ARG A 90 -32.84 1.01 -18.02
N GLU A 91 -32.28 -0.17 -17.76
CA GLU A 91 -32.78 -1.08 -16.73
C GLU A 91 -32.54 -0.53 -15.31
N LEU A 92 -31.44 0.19 -15.08
CA LEU A 92 -31.20 0.93 -13.83
C LEU A 92 -32.35 1.88 -13.53
N ARG A 93 -33.00 2.50 -14.52
CA ARG A 93 -34.15 3.39 -14.27
C ARG A 93 -35.45 2.62 -14.01
N SER A 94 -35.65 1.48 -14.64
CA SER A 94 -36.92 0.75 -14.59
C SER A 94 -37.01 -0.39 -13.57
N GLN A 95 -35.89 -0.94 -13.09
CA GLN A 95 -35.86 -2.16 -12.26
C GLN A 95 -35.17 -1.94 -10.92
N ALA A 96 -35.92 -2.02 -9.82
CA ALA A 96 -35.40 -1.80 -8.47
C ALA A 96 -34.43 -2.89 -8.03
N GLU A 97 -34.76 -4.15 -8.32
CA GLU A 97 -33.95 -5.30 -7.95
C GLU A 97 -32.56 -5.27 -8.62
N LEU A 98 -32.50 -4.79 -9.86
CA LEU A 98 -31.23 -4.60 -10.57
C LEU A 98 -30.42 -3.45 -9.97
N ARG A 99 -31.06 -2.31 -9.64
CA ARG A 99 -30.36 -1.21 -8.97
C ARG A 99 -29.72 -1.66 -7.67
N SER A 100 -30.46 -2.37 -6.82
CA SER A 100 -29.95 -2.89 -5.56
C SER A 100 -28.76 -3.83 -5.77
N ALA A 101 -28.85 -4.73 -6.75
CA ALA A 101 -27.73 -5.62 -7.07
C ALA A 101 -26.50 -4.88 -7.59
N VAL A 102 -26.69 -3.88 -8.46
CA VAL A 102 -25.60 -3.06 -8.99
C VAL A 102 -24.97 -2.21 -7.89
N GLU A 103 -25.76 -1.67 -6.97
CA GLU A 103 -25.25 -0.96 -5.79
C GLU A 103 -24.37 -1.87 -4.95
N GLN A 104 -24.86 -3.05 -4.59
CA GLN A 104 -24.12 -4.05 -3.80
C GLN A 104 -22.79 -4.42 -4.48
N LEU A 105 -22.78 -4.56 -5.80
CA LEU A 105 -21.55 -4.85 -6.55
C LEU A 105 -20.58 -3.67 -6.59
N ILE A 106 -21.06 -2.45 -6.88
CA ILE A 106 -20.22 -1.25 -6.90
C ILE A 106 -19.56 -1.02 -5.54
N VAL A 107 -20.34 -1.21 -4.46
CA VAL A 107 -19.87 -1.11 -3.08
C VAL A 107 -18.91 -2.26 -2.75
N GLY A 108 -19.32 -3.52 -2.91
CA GLY A 108 -18.54 -4.69 -2.52
C GLY A 108 -17.24 -4.87 -3.31
N LEU A 109 -17.18 -4.39 -4.54
CA LEU A 109 -15.96 -4.39 -5.37
C LEU A 109 -15.12 -3.12 -5.21
N ASN A 110 -15.53 -2.17 -4.36
CA ASN A 110 -14.83 -0.90 -4.10
C ASN A 110 -14.62 -0.05 -5.36
N VAL A 111 -15.58 -0.06 -6.29
CA VAL A 111 -15.41 0.55 -7.63
C VAL A 111 -15.27 2.08 -7.55
N ILE A 112 -16.03 2.73 -6.66
CA ILE A 112 -15.90 4.17 -6.41
C ILE A 112 -14.50 4.50 -5.91
N HIS A 113 -13.98 3.72 -4.95
CA HIS A 113 -12.63 3.93 -4.44
C HIS A 113 -11.57 3.80 -5.54
N LEU A 114 -11.67 2.75 -6.36
CA LEU A 114 -10.77 2.52 -7.51
C LEU A 114 -10.80 3.68 -8.52
N ALA A 115 -12.00 4.23 -8.78
CA ALA A 115 -12.15 5.38 -9.66
C ALA A 115 -11.47 6.62 -9.07
N ARG A 116 -11.66 6.89 -7.76
CA ARG A 116 -11.14 8.09 -7.08
C ARG A 116 -9.63 8.06 -6.85
N GLN A 117 -9.05 6.89 -6.56
CA GLN A 117 -7.63 6.72 -6.19
C GLN A 117 -6.66 7.35 -7.20
N ARG A 118 -7.05 7.40 -8.48
CA ARG A 118 -6.20 7.85 -9.60
C ARG A 118 -6.68 9.16 -10.23
N LEU A 119 -7.72 9.80 -9.68
CA LEU A 119 -8.19 11.11 -10.11
C LEU A 119 -7.50 12.20 -9.28
N ASN A 120 -7.21 13.34 -9.92
CA ASN A 120 -6.80 14.54 -9.19
C ASN A 120 -8.00 15.20 -8.47
N SER A 121 -7.74 16.12 -7.54
CA SER A 121 -8.78 16.72 -6.70
C SER A 121 -9.94 17.35 -7.47
N SER A 122 -9.67 18.06 -8.57
CA SER A 122 -10.72 18.69 -9.37
C SER A 122 -11.59 17.65 -10.09
N ARG A 123 -11.00 16.57 -10.61
CA ARG A 123 -11.75 15.49 -11.28
C ARG A 123 -12.48 14.58 -10.30
N ASP A 124 -11.92 14.36 -9.13
CA ASP A 124 -12.59 13.64 -8.04
C ASP A 124 -13.85 14.38 -7.61
N GLU A 125 -13.74 15.70 -7.42
CA GLU A 125 -14.88 16.56 -7.10
C GLU A 125 -15.93 16.58 -8.23
N TRP A 126 -15.49 16.66 -9.49
CA TRP A 126 -16.40 16.53 -10.64
C TRP A 126 -17.14 15.19 -10.66
N LEU A 127 -16.43 14.08 -10.44
CA LEU A 127 -17.01 12.74 -10.40
C LEU A 127 -18.08 12.66 -9.31
N ARG A 128 -17.75 13.13 -8.11
CA ARG A 128 -18.62 13.13 -6.94
C ARG A 128 -19.88 13.96 -7.19
N VAL A 129 -19.73 15.21 -7.63
CA VAL A 129 -20.85 16.12 -7.88
C VAL A 129 -21.75 15.61 -9.01
N THR A 130 -21.17 15.13 -10.10
CA THR A 130 -21.93 14.60 -11.24
C THR A 130 -22.70 13.35 -10.84
N LEU A 131 -22.05 12.42 -10.14
CA LEU A 131 -22.70 11.18 -9.71
C LEU A 131 -23.80 11.45 -8.67
N LEU A 132 -23.57 12.35 -7.71
CA LEU A 132 -24.63 12.76 -6.78
C LEU A 132 -25.85 13.36 -7.50
N ALA A 133 -25.62 14.23 -8.49
CA ALA A 133 -26.70 14.80 -9.29
C ALA A 133 -27.47 13.73 -10.11
N GLU A 134 -26.79 12.72 -10.63
CA GLU A 134 -27.45 11.57 -11.28
C GLU A 134 -28.27 10.74 -10.30
N LEU A 135 -27.76 10.54 -9.07
CA LEU A 135 -28.45 9.77 -8.03
C LEU A 135 -29.73 10.45 -7.56
N ASP A 136 -29.83 11.77 -7.64
CA ASP A 136 -31.06 12.53 -7.33
C ASP A 136 -32.22 12.19 -8.26
N GLY A 137 -31.96 11.57 -9.41
CA GLY A 137 -32.99 10.96 -10.26
C GLY A 137 -33.61 9.66 -9.73
N TYR A 138 -33.09 9.10 -8.62
CA TYR A 138 -33.52 7.83 -8.04
C TYR A 138 -34.09 8.00 -6.61
N PRO A 139 -34.98 7.09 -6.14
CA PRO A 139 -35.46 7.10 -4.77
C PRO A 139 -34.31 7.01 -3.75
N PRO A 140 -34.35 7.75 -2.62
CA PRO A 140 -33.25 7.83 -1.67
C PRO A 140 -32.82 6.48 -1.05
N THR A 141 -33.75 5.53 -0.94
CA THR A 141 -33.54 4.22 -0.30
C THR A 141 -32.88 3.18 -1.21
N GLU A 142 -32.90 3.38 -2.51
CA GLU A 142 -32.46 2.38 -3.50
C GLU A 142 -30.95 2.41 -3.77
N LEU A 143 -30.32 3.57 -3.58
CA LEU A 143 -28.88 3.79 -3.79
C LEU A 143 -28.24 4.49 -2.57
N GLU A 144 -28.73 4.14 -1.37
CA GLU A 144 -28.40 4.81 -0.12
C GLU A 144 -26.94 4.59 0.32
N GLN A 145 -26.41 3.37 0.14
CA GLN A 145 -25.03 3.05 0.52
C GLN A 145 -24.05 3.80 -0.38
N LEU A 146 -24.35 3.87 -1.68
CA LEU A 146 -23.54 4.58 -2.65
C LEU A 146 -23.58 6.10 -2.39
N ARG A 147 -24.75 6.66 -2.03
CA ARG A 147 -24.86 8.05 -1.55
C ARG A 147 -23.98 8.30 -0.33
N ARG A 148 -24.04 7.43 0.70
CA ARG A 148 -23.20 7.54 1.90
C ARG A 148 -21.71 7.57 1.57
N LEU A 149 -21.25 6.70 0.67
CA LEU A 149 -19.85 6.66 0.22
C LEU A 149 -19.41 7.93 -0.53
N LEU A 150 -20.32 8.59 -1.26
CA LEU A 150 -20.02 9.83 -1.97
C LEU A 150 -20.06 11.06 -1.06
N HIS A 151 -20.76 10.97 0.07
CA HIS A 151 -20.78 12.00 1.11
C HIS A 151 -19.65 11.82 2.14
N ASP A 152 -18.99 10.66 2.18
CA ASP A 152 -17.77 10.44 2.96
C ASP A 152 -16.70 11.46 2.52
N PRO A 153 -16.12 12.26 3.43
CA PRO A 153 -15.06 13.21 3.12
C PRO A 153 -14.01 12.53 2.25
N GLY A 154 -13.73 13.13 1.09
CA GLY A 154 -12.74 12.59 0.15
C GLY A 154 -11.39 12.36 0.80
N TRP A 155 -10.56 11.51 0.18
CA TRP A 155 -9.25 11.19 0.75
C TRP A 155 -8.42 12.45 1.00
N GLN A 156 -8.63 13.52 0.23
CA GLN A 156 -8.00 14.83 0.41
C GLN A 156 -8.45 15.48 1.72
N SER A 157 -9.76 15.47 2.03
CA SER A 157 -10.26 16.01 3.29
C SER A 157 -9.72 15.21 4.47
N ARG A 158 -9.73 13.87 4.40
CA ARG A 158 -9.14 13.02 5.46
C ARG A 158 -7.64 13.23 5.59
N TYR A 159 -6.93 13.35 4.47
CA TYR A 159 -5.51 13.67 4.42
C TYR A 159 -5.23 15.04 5.06
N GLU A 160 -6.03 16.06 4.75
CA GLU A 160 -5.90 17.38 5.35
C GLU A 160 -6.21 17.35 6.84
N THR A 161 -7.21 16.59 7.29
CA THR A 161 -7.48 16.39 8.71
C THR A 161 -6.26 15.79 9.42
N ILE A 162 -5.68 14.70 8.90
CA ILE A 162 -4.47 14.10 9.47
C ILE A 162 -3.29 15.08 9.39
N ARG A 163 -3.10 15.76 8.27
CA ARG A 163 -1.99 16.72 8.08
C ARG A 163 -2.11 17.91 9.04
N SER A 164 -3.34 18.31 9.37
CA SER A 164 -3.59 19.39 10.31
C SER A 164 -3.06 19.08 11.72
N LEU A 165 -2.93 17.79 12.07
CA LEU A 165 -2.30 17.35 13.32
C LEU A 165 -0.85 17.82 13.47
N ARG A 166 -0.18 18.26 12.41
CA ARG A 166 1.13 18.93 12.51
C ARG A 166 1.12 20.13 13.44
N GLN A 167 0.00 20.84 13.55
CA GLN A 167 -0.16 21.97 14.46
C GLN A 167 -0.16 21.56 15.94
N ARG A 168 -0.27 20.26 16.23
CA ARG A 168 -0.19 19.71 17.59
C ARG A 168 1.25 19.56 18.08
N GLU A 169 2.24 19.75 17.21
CA GLU A 169 3.68 19.66 17.54
C GLU A 169 4.05 18.37 18.30
N GLY A 170 3.39 17.27 17.95
CA GLY A 170 3.63 15.96 18.56
C GLY A 170 2.87 15.64 19.83
N ILE A 171 2.06 16.59 20.36
CA ILE A 171 1.23 16.40 21.54
C ILE A 171 -0.20 16.06 21.08
N TYR A 172 -0.47 14.76 20.95
CA TYR A 172 -1.75 14.27 20.42
C TYR A 172 -2.76 13.94 21.52
N THR A 173 -4.01 14.34 21.31
CA THR A 173 -5.15 13.96 22.14
C THR A 173 -5.61 12.53 21.83
N ALA A 174 -6.44 11.94 22.69
CA ALA A 174 -7.01 10.60 22.43
C ALA A 174 -7.74 10.52 21.08
N ALA A 175 -8.44 11.58 20.68
CA ALA A 175 -9.11 11.66 19.38
C ALA A 175 -8.11 11.68 18.21
N ASP A 176 -7.00 12.41 18.35
CA ASP A 176 -5.94 12.43 17.35
C ASP A 176 -5.30 11.05 17.18
N LEU A 177 -5.15 10.28 18.26
CA LEU A 177 -4.62 8.90 18.21
C LEU A 177 -5.55 7.95 17.46
N VAL A 178 -6.87 8.07 17.65
CA VAL A 178 -7.87 7.30 16.90
C VAL A 178 -7.80 7.68 15.42
N LEU A 179 -7.75 8.99 15.13
CA LEU A 179 -7.62 9.47 13.75
C LEU A 179 -6.33 8.96 13.07
N LEU A 180 -5.21 8.91 13.79
CA LEU A 180 -3.94 8.36 13.28
C LEU A 180 -4.01 6.86 13.08
N HIS A 181 -4.64 6.12 14.00
CA HIS A 181 -4.87 4.69 13.84
C HIS A 181 -5.71 4.40 12.59
N ASP A 182 -6.83 5.08 12.44
CA ASP A 182 -7.73 4.89 11.30
C ASP A 182 -7.06 5.36 10.01
N GLY A 183 -6.29 6.44 10.08
CA GLY A 183 -5.45 6.93 9.00
C GLY A 183 -4.44 5.91 8.49
N LEU A 184 -3.78 5.15 9.37
CA LEU A 184 -2.87 4.06 9.00
C LEU A 184 -3.59 2.86 8.35
N ASN A 185 -4.90 2.73 8.59
CA ASN A 185 -5.76 1.70 8.00
C ASN A 185 -6.57 2.21 6.79
N ASP A 186 -6.35 3.47 6.37
CA ASP A 186 -7.16 4.10 5.34
C ASP A 186 -6.98 3.43 3.98
N SER A 187 -8.05 3.37 3.20
CA SER A 187 -8.03 2.87 1.83
C SER A 187 -7.03 3.62 0.92
N ALA A 188 -6.84 4.92 1.11
CA ALA A 188 -5.96 5.76 0.32
C ALA A 188 -4.52 5.80 0.86
N ALA A 189 -3.55 5.45 0.01
CA ALA A 189 -2.14 5.44 0.35
C ALA A 189 -1.62 6.80 0.88
N HIS A 190 -2.08 7.91 0.30
CA HIS A 190 -1.69 9.25 0.76
C HIS A 190 -2.11 9.54 2.22
N VAL A 191 -3.28 9.04 2.63
CA VAL A 191 -3.78 9.18 4.01
C VAL A 191 -2.95 8.31 4.96
N ARG A 192 -2.68 7.05 4.58
CA ARG A 192 -1.79 6.15 5.35
C ARG A 192 -0.39 6.71 5.54
N ALA A 193 0.23 7.18 4.45
CA ALA A 193 1.55 7.80 4.49
C ALA A 193 1.56 9.09 5.33
N ALA A 194 0.46 9.88 5.31
CA ALA A 194 0.33 11.04 6.18
C ALA A 194 0.25 10.64 7.65
N ALA A 195 -0.57 9.65 7.98
CA ALA A 195 -0.71 9.13 9.34
C ALA A 195 0.62 8.61 9.88
N ALA A 196 1.35 7.83 9.07
CA ALA A 196 2.69 7.36 9.40
C ALA A 196 3.64 8.53 9.69
N ARG A 197 3.74 9.52 8.79
CA ARG A 197 4.58 10.71 9.03
C ARG A 197 4.19 11.48 10.27
N MET A 198 2.89 11.57 10.59
CA MET A 198 2.43 12.27 11.77
C MET A 198 2.83 11.55 13.06
N LEU A 199 2.87 10.21 13.07
CA LEU A 199 3.48 9.46 14.19
C LEU A 199 4.96 9.77 14.37
N GLY A 200 5.69 10.14 13.32
CA GLY A 200 7.10 10.54 13.45
C GLY A 200 7.29 11.85 14.20
N LEU A 201 6.26 12.69 14.25
CA LEU A 201 6.28 13.96 14.98
C LEU A 201 5.86 13.81 16.45
N PHE A 202 5.43 12.62 16.89
CA PHE A 202 4.99 12.36 18.25
C PHE A 202 6.09 12.78 19.24
N ALA A 203 5.76 13.58 20.25
CA ALA A 203 6.76 14.10 21.19
C ALA A 203 7.18 13.05 22.24
N SER A 204 6.23 12.25 22.73
CA SER A 204 6.43 11.16 23.70
C SER A 204 6.36 9.79 23.05
N THR A 205 6.75 8.71 23.72
CA THR A 205 6.60 7.35 23.18
C THR A 205 5.15 7.08 22.71
N PRO A 206 4.94 6.75 21.42
CA PRO A 206 3.61 6.47 20.91
C PRO A 206 3.08 5.16 21.52
N PRO A 207 1.75 5.01 21.68
CA PRO A 207 1.14 3.77 22.13
C PRO A 207 1.59 2.56 21.32
N ALA A 208 1.83 1.44 22.00
CA ALA A 208 2.31 0.20 21.37
C ALA A 208 1.42 -0.29 20.21
N LEU A 209 0.11 -0.04 20.28
CA LEU A 209 -0.83 -0.37 19.21
C LEU A 209 -0.55 0.43 17.93
N LEU A 210 -0.21 1.72 18.04
CA LEU A 210 0.16 2.55 16.89
C LEU A 210 1.53 2.13 16.34
N VAL A 211 2.48 1.75 17.20
CA VAL A 211 3.76 1.18 16.76
C VAL A 211 3.52 -0.11 15.97
N LYS A 212 2.67 -1.01 16.47
CA LYS A 212 2.31 -2.25 15.77
C LYS A 212 1.64 -1.97 14.42
N ALA A 213 0.72 -1.02 14.37
CA ALA A 213 0.07 -0.62 13.12
C ALA A 213 1.08 -0.03 12.12
N LEU A 214 1.97 0.85 12.59
CA LEU A 214 3.05 1.44 11.80
C LEU A 214 4.02 0.38 11.27
N THR A 215 4.43 -0.59 12.08
CA THR A 215 5.29 -1.71 11.66
C THR A 215 4.61 -2.56 10.59
N ARG A 216 3.31 -2.84 10.73
CA ARG A 216 2.54 -3.55 9.70
C ARG A 216 2.50 -2.76 8.39
N VAL A 217 2.30 -1.45 8.44
CA VAL A 217 2.34 -0.57 7.26
C VAL A 217 3.74 -0.55 6.65
N ALA A 218 4.80 -0.51 7.46
CA ALA A 218 6.17 -0.55 6.96
C ALA A 218 6.45 -1.83 6.16
N LEU A 219 6.00 -2.99 6.66
CA LEU A 219 6.31 -4.30 6.08
C LEU A 219 5.39 -4.70 4.92
N TYR A 220 4.08 -4.46 5.06
CA TYR A 220 3.06 -5.13 4.22
C TYR A 220 2.17 -4.16 3.43
N ASP A 221 2.44 -2.86 3.44
CA ASP A 221 1.66 -1.93 2.62
C ASP A 221 1.92 -2.16 1.13
N CYS A 222 0.87 -2.04 0.31
CA CYS A 222 0.96 -2.22 -1.13
C CYS A 222 1.63 -1.03 -1.84
N ASP A 223 1.68 0.13 -1.20
CA ASP A 223 2.29 1.35 -1.73
C ASP A 223 3.72 1.56 -1.20
N LEU A 224 4.68 1.65 -2.12
CA LEU A 224 6.10 1.76 -1.81
C LEU A 224 6.43 3.00 -0.97
N GLU A 225 5.86 4.15 -1.33
CA GLU A 225 6.06 5.41 -0.61
C GLU A 225 5.51 5.36 0.81
N THR A 226 4.38 4.68 0.99
CA THR A 226 3.77 4.44 2.30
C THR A 226 4.64 3.53 3.16
N ARG A 227 5.16 2.43 2.61
CA ARG A 227 6.14 1.57 3.31
C ARG A 227 7.38 2.36 3.73
N TYR A 228 7.96 3.13 2.81
CA TYR A 228 9.14 3.93 3.08
C TYR A 228 8.88 4.98 4.16
N ALA A 229 7.75 5.70 4.09
CA ALA A 229 7.35 6.67 5.09
C ALA A 229 7.21 6.03 6.47
N ALA A 230 6.59 4.85 6.56
CA ALA A 230 6.45 4.11 7.81
C ALA A 230 7.79 3.60 8.35
N ALA A 231 8.64 2.98 7.53
CA ALA A 231 9.97 2.52 7.92
C ALA A 231 10.87 3.67 8.40
N ARG A 232 10.86 4.80 7.69
CA ARG A 232 11.56 6.02 8.13
C ARG A 232 11.01 6.53 9.46
N THR A 233 9.69 6.47 9.66
CA THR A 233 9.05 6.88 10.91
C THR A 233 9.50 6.00 12.08
N LEU A 234 9.63 4.68 11.88
CA LEU A 234 10.17 3.79 12.91
C LEU A 234 11.58 4.24 13.34
N GLY A 235 12.45 4.59 12.39
CA GLY A 235 13.77 5.13 12.71
C GLY A 235 13.76 6.47 13.43
N LEU A 236 12.88 7.39 13.02
CA LEU A 236 12.73 8.70 13.69
C LEU A 236 12.27 8.54 15.15
N LEU A 237 11.43 7.55 15.42
CA LEU A 237 11.01 7.20 16.77
C LEU A 237 12.14 6.53 17.56
N GLY A 238 12.98 5.73 16.88
CA GLY A 238 14.25 5.21 17.39
C GLY A 238 14.14 4.54 18.75
N ASP A 239 14.96 4.98 19.69
CA ASP A 239 15.02 4.48 21.08
C ASP A 239 13.67 4.42 21.79
N ARG A 240 12.74 5.32 21.44
CA ARG A 240 11.43 5.39 22.10
C ARG A 240 10.56 4.18 21.81
N ILE A 241 10.81 3.48 20.71
CA ILE A 241 10.04 2.29 20.29
C ILE A 241 10.91 1.05 20.13
N ALA A 242 12.24 1.19 20.14
CA ALA A 242 13.16 0.08 20.01
C ALA A 242 12.98 -0.89 21.17
N SER A 243 12.46 -2.07 20.85
CA SER A 243 12.31 -3.18 21.79
C SER A 243 12.83 -4.47 21.15
N PRO A 244 13.28 -5.45 21.95
CA PRO A 244 13.66 -6.76 21.42
C PRO A 244 12.55 -7.37 20.55
N GLN A 245 11.28 -7.25 20.95
CA GLN A 245 10.16 -7.79 20.19
C GLN A 245 10.00 -7.14 18.81
N LEU A 246 10.20 -5.82 18.70
CA LEU A 246 10.14 -5.12 17.42
C LEU A 246 11.31 -5.53 16.53
N ILE A 247 12.52 -5.55 17.07
CA ILE A 247 13.75 -5.89 16.35
C ILE A 247 13.72 -7.35 15.88
N ASP A 248 13.29 -8.28 16.74
CA ASP A 248 13.16 -9.71 16.41
C ASP A 248 12.11 -9.91 15.31
N HIS A 249 10.98 -9.21 15.38
CA HIS A 249 9.95 -9.29 14.34
C HIS A 249 10.48 -8.82 12.98
N LEU A 250 11.17 -7.67 12.94
CA LEU A 250 11.80 -7.16 11.71
C LEU A 250 12.90 -8.11 11.21
N SER A 251 13.70 -8.68 12.12
CA SER A 251 14.76 -9.64 11.82
C SER A 251 14.23 -10.92 11.18
N LEU A 252 13.07 -11.42 11.63
CA LEU A 252 12.39 -12.55 11.00
C LEU A 252 11.93 -12.24 9.57
N CYS A 253 11.46 -11.01 9.33
CA CYS A 253 10.96 -10.57 8.03
C CYS A 253 12.08 -10.41 6.98
N LEU A 254 13.36 -10.40 7.37
CA LEU A 254 14.48 -10.42 6.42
C LEU A 254 14.57 -11.72 5.59
N SER A 255 13.87 -12.77 6.00
CA SER A 255 13.82 -14.06 5.31
C SER A 255 12.42 -14.41 4.80
N ASP A 256 11.54 -13.41 4.68
CA ASP A 256 10.19 -13.59 4.15
C ASP A 256 10.22 -14.05 2.69
N ALA A 257 9.18 -14.77 2.25
CA ALA A 257 9.06 -15.22 0.86
C ALA A 257 8.89 -14.03 -0.10
N ASP A 258 8.23 -12.96 0.33
CA ASP A 258 8.00 -11.76 -0.47
C ASP A 258 9.22 -10.82 -0.42
N PRO A 259 9.88 -10.52 -1.57
CA PRO A 259 11.00 -9.58 -1.61
C PRO A 259 10.65 -8.17 -1.12
N PHE A 260 9.38 -7.75 -1.25
CA PHE A 260 8.95 -6.46 -0.73
C PHE A 260 8.96 -6.42 0.80
N VAL A 261 8.61 -7.52 1.45
CA VAL A 261 8.68 -7.64 2.91
C VAL A 261 10.13 -7.68 3.37
N ARG A 262 11.00 -8.43 2.68
CA ARG A 262 12.45 -8.48 2.97
C ARG A 262 13.11 -7.10 2.87
N SER A 263 12.89 -6.39 1.76
CA SER A 263 13.43 -5.05 1.54
C SER A 263 12.88 -4.04 2.55
N ALA A 264 11.59 -4.09 2.86
CA ALA A 264 10.98 -3.23 3.88
C ALA A 264 11.55 -3.48 5.28
N ALA A 265 11.75 -4.74 5.66
CA ALA A 265 12.36 -5.12 6.93
C ALA A 265 13.80 -4.60 7.04
N ALA A 266 14.60 -4.77 5.98
CA ALA A 266 15.96 -4.24 5.90
C ALA A 266 15.98 -2.72 6.03
N LEU A 267 15.09 -2.01 5.32
CA LEU A 267 14.97 -0.56 5.45
C LEU A 267 14.59 -0.14 6.88
N ALA A 268 13.62 -0.79 7.51
CA ALA A 268 13.20 -0.46 8.88
C ALA A 268 14.33 -0.68 9.89
N LEU A 269 15.05 -1.80 9.81
CA LEU A 269 16.22 -2.08 10.66
C LEU A 269 17.34 -1.06 10.41
N GLY A 270 17.60 -0.72 9.16
CA GLY A 270 18.56 0.32 8.80
C GLY A 270 18.19 1.72 9.31
N GLN A 271 16.89 2.02 9.43
CA GLN A 271 16.40 3.28 9.99
C GLN A 271 16.51 3.31 11.52
N LEU A 272 16.41 2.17 12.20
CA LEU A 272 16.72 2.03 13.63
C LEU A 272 18.23 2.16 13.91
N GLY A 273 19.08 1.97 12.90
CA GLY A 273 20.52 2.22 12.99
C GLY A 273 21.22 1.29 13.99
N GLU A 274 22.14 1.83 14.80
CA GLU A 274 22.94 1.03 15.74
C GLU A 274 22.11 0.22 16.75
N LEU A 275 20.86 0.63 17.02
CA LEU A 275 19.93 -0.10 17.90
C LEU A 275 19.59 -1.49 17.37
N ALA A 276 19.63 -1.68 16.05
CA ALA A 276 19.44 -2.95 15.37
C ALA A 276 20.77 -3.64 15.01
N GLY A 277 21.91 -3.10 15.45
CA GLY A 277 23.26 -3.56 15.10
C GLY A 277 23.70 -4.84 15.80
N THR A 278 22.86 -5.87 15.90
CA THR A 278 23.27 -7.17 16.47
C THR A 278 24.04 -7.99 15.44
N ARG A 279 24.92 -8.89 15.90
CA ARG A 279 25.68 -9.78 15.00
C ARG A 279 24.76 -10.65 14.14
N GLU A 280 23.63 -11.08 14.68
CA GLU A 280 22.63 -11.86 13.94
C GLU A 280 22.01 -11.05 12.81
N ILE A 281 21.57 -9.83 13.08
CA ILE A 281 20.94 -8.94 12.08
C ILE A 281 21.94 -8.55 11.00
N VAL A 282 23.17 -8.21 11.39
CA VAL A 282 24.27 -7.95 10.44
C VAL A 282 24.50 -9.16 9.55
N GLY A 283 24.48 -10.38 10.10
CA GLY A 283 24.57 -11.62 9.34
C GLY A 283 23.45 -11.75 8.30
N LYS A 284 22.19 -11.66 8.74
CA LYS A 284 21.02 -11.76 7.85
C LYS A 284 21.01 -10.70 6.74
N LEU A 285 21.37 -9.46 7.07
CA LEU A 285 21.48 -8.39 6.07
C LEU A 285 22.64 -8.65 5.11
N THR A 286 23.74 -9.25 5.57
CA THR A 286 24.87 -9.62 4.70
C THR A 286 24.47 -10.72 3.72
N ASP A 287 23.68 -11.70 4.17
CA ASP A 287 23.12 -12.72 3.29
C ASP A 287 22.15 -12.09 2.27
N LEU A 288 21.37 -11.09 2.68
CA LEU A 288 20.43 -10.37 1.83
C LEU A 288 21.11 -9.50 0.74
N ILE A 289 22.40 -9.17 0.88
CA ILE A 289 23.19 -8.58 -0.22
C ILE A 289 23.24 -9.52 -1.43
N GLY A 290 23.14 -10.84 -1.22
CA GLY A 290 23.10 -11.84 -2.29
C GLY A 290 21.70 -12.20 -2.80
N ASP A 291 20.66 -11.45 -2.42
CA ASP A 291 19.28 -11.77 -2.78
C ASP A 291 19.03 -11.70 -4.29
N ARG A 292 18.06 -12.50 -4.78
CA ARG A 292 17.66 -12.49 -6.19
C ARG A 292 16.99 -11.17 -6.58
N ASP A 293 16.28 -10.55 -5.65
CA ASP A 293 15.57 -9.30 -5.88
C ASP A 293 16.48 -8.08 -5.66
N PRO A 294 16.61 -7.16 -6.65
CA PRO A 294 17.49 -6.01 -6.55
C PRO A 294 17.06 -5.01 -5.46
N TYR A 295 15.76 -4.86 -5.18
CA TYR A 295 15.30 -3.97 -4.12
C TYR A 295 15.69 -4.49 -2.73
N ALA A 296 15.63 -5.81 -2.53
CA ALA A 296 16.12 -6.45 -1.31
C ALA A 296 17.64 -6.26 -1.14
N ARG A 297 18.43 -6.44 -2.20
CA ARG A 297 19.89 -6.18 -2.17
C ARG A 297 20.22 -4.72 -1.86
N GLU A 298 19.54 -3.78 -2.52
CA GLU A 298 19.72 -2.35 -2.29
C GLU A 298 19.41 -1.98 -0.83
N ALA A 299 18.25 -2.43 -0.33
CA ALA A 299 17.82 -2.18 1.04
C ALA A 299 18.82 -2.74 2.06
N ALA A 300 19.34 -3.94 1.82
CA ALA A 300 20.36 -4.58 2.65
C ALA A 300 21.65 -3.75 2.73
N ALA A 301 22.17 -3.32 1.57
CA ALA A 301 23.38 -2.50 1.51
C ALA A 301 23.19 -1.17 2.24
N ARG A 302 22.07 -0.47 2.00
CA ARG A 302 21.73 0.77 2.70
C ARG A 302 21.60 0.58 4.20
N ALA A 303 20.98 -0.51 4.65
CA ALA A 303 20.78 -0.81 6.06
C ALA A 303 22.11 -1.05 6.77
N ILE A 304 22.96 -1.90 6.19
CA ILE A 304 24.31 -2.21 6.68
C ILE A 304 25.13 -0.93 6.88
N GLY A 305 25.09 0.00 5.92
CA GLY A 305 25.79 1.28 6.03
C GLY A 305 25.29 2.18 7.18
N ARG A 306 24.12 1.90 7.76
CA ARG A 306 23.50 2.66 8.87
C ARG A 306 23.60 1.96 10.23
N LEU A 307 23.93 0.67 10.26
CA LEU A 307 24.15 -0.07 11.52
C LEU A 307 25.46 0.27 12.23
N GLY A 308 26.31 1.12 11.64
CA GLY A 308 27.50 1.66 12.28
C GLY A 308 28.57 0.61 12.56
N VAL A 309 29.18 0.68 13.75
CA VAL A 309 30.37 -0.11 14.13
C VAL A 309 30.11 -1.62 14.03
N ALA A 310 28.92 -2.09 14.39
CA ALA A 310 28.57 -3.50 14.38
C ALA A 310 28.69 -4.14 12.98
N ALA A 311 28.45 -3.35 11.93
CA ALA A 311 28.53 -3.79 10.55
C ALA A 311 29.93 -3.61 9.92
N ALA A 312 30.86 -2.92 10.59
CA ALA A 312 32.20 -2.61 10.06
C ALA A 312 33.19 -3.80 10.11
N THR A 313 32.71 -5.01 9.80
CA THR A 313 33.51 -6.24 9.78
C THR A 313 34.08 -6.51 8.39
N THR A 314 35.18 -7.26 8.32
CA THR A 314 35.82 -7.63 7.04
C THR A 314 34.89 -8.42 6.13
N SER A 315 34.07 -9.33 6.70
CA SER A 315 33.12 -10.13 5.91
C SER A 315 32.03 -9.26 5.26
N VAL A 316 31.47 -8.31 6.00
CA VAL A 316 30.47 -7.37 5.50
C VAL A 316 31.05 -6.48 4.41
N ILE A 317 32.26 -5.94 4.62
CA ILE A 317 32.94 -5.11 3.62
C ILE A 317 33.18 -5.92 2.32
N ASN A 318 33.61 -7.17 2.42
CA ASN A 318 33.81 -8.03 1.24
C ASN A 318 32.48 -8.37 0.52
N ALA A 319 31.37 -8.48 1.26
CA ALA A 319 30.06 -8.63 0.64
C ALA A 319 29.64 -7.36 -0.11
N LEU A 320 29.82 -6.18 0.50
CA LEU A 320 29.52 -4.91 -0.14
C LEU A 320 30.42 -4.61 -1.35
N LEU A 321 31.71 -4.98 -1.30
CA LEU A 321 32.61 -4.84 -2.46
C LEU A 321 32.13 -5.65 -3.66
N ARG A 322 31.57 -6.84 -3.43
CA ARG A 322 30.92 -7.62 -4.51
C ARG A 322 29.64 -6.92 -5.00
N ALA A 323 28.86 -6.33 -4.11
CA ALA A 323 27.67 -5.57 -4.48
C ALA A 323 27.97 -4.25 -5.23
N MET A 324 29.20 -3.73 -5.15
CA MET A 324 29.65 -2.63 -6.01
C MET A 324 29.83 -3.06 -7.48
N GLU A 325 29.86 -4.36 -7.76
CA GLU A 325 29.91 -4.91 -9.12
C GLU A 325 28.51 -5.37 -9.58
N ASP A 326 27.45 -5.05 -8.84
CA ASP A 326 26.07 -5.43 -9.17
C ASP A 326 25.60 -4.75 -10.46
N GLU A 327 24.79 -5.46 -11.24
CA GLU A 327 24.22 -4.96 -12.49
C GLU A 327 23.16 -3.87 -12.25
N ASP A 328 22.52 -3.87 -11.08
CA ASP A 328 21.55 -2.84 -10.70
C ASP A 328 22.26 -1.59 -10.15
N ALA A 329 22.01 -0.46 -10.80
CA ALA A 329 22.63 0.82 -10.45
C ALA A 329 22.32 1.27 -9.01
N ASN A 330 21.11 0.99 -8.49
CA ASN A 330 20.77 1.39 -7.13
C ASN A 330 21.51 0.55 -6.10
N VAL A 331 21.70 -0.75 -6.38
CA VAL A 331 22.50 -1.66 -5.54
C VAL A 331 23.96 -1.22 -5.53
N HIS A 332 24.52 -0.93 -6.70
CA HIS A 332 25.87 -0.39 -6.86
C HIS A 332 26.08 0.88 -6.01
N ASP A 333 25.21 1.88 -6.17
CA ASP A 333 25.29 3.16 -5.44
C ASP A 333 25.14 2.94 -3.92
N ALA A 334 24.18 2.10 -3.51
CA ALA A 334 23.96 1.77 -2.11
C ALA A 334 25.18 1.08 -1.48
N ALA A 335 25.84 0.19 -2.22
CA ALA A 335 27.04 -0.51 -1.77
C ALA A 335 28.23 0.46 -1.61
N ILE A 336 28.44 1.36 -2.57
CA ILE A 336 29.47 2.42 -2.48
C ILE A 336 29.24 3.29 -1.24
N ASP A 337 28.00 3.75 -1.05
CA ASP A 337 27.62 4.57 0.09
C ASP A 337 27.88 3.84 1.41
N ALA A 338 27.48 2.57 1.49
CA ALA A 338 27.66 1.75 2.68
C ALA A 338 29.13 1.54 3.02
N VAL A 339 29.96 1.16 2.04
CA VAL A 339 31.42 0.99 2.24
C VAL A 339 32.05 2.30 2.70
N THR A 340 31.66 3.43 2.09
CA THR A 340 32.18 4.75 2.46
C THR A 340 31.84 5.10 3.91
N ARG A 341 30.61 4.82 4.35
CA ARG A 341 30.20 5.03 5.75
C ARG A 341 30.97 4.12 6.71
N LEU A 342 31.05 2.82 6.43
CA LEU A 342 31.73 1.86 7.30
C LEU A 342 33.24 2.12 7.40
N ARG A 343 33.89 2.57 6.32
CA ARG A 343 35.31 2.96 6.35
C ARG A 343 35.54 4.18 7.25
N LYS A 344 34.65 5.18 7.20
CA LYS A 344 34.72 6.34 8.10
C LYS A 344 34.60 5.91 9.56
N VAL A 345 33.62 5.06 9.87
CA VAL A 345 33.40 4.50 11.22
C VAL A 345 34.63 3.71 11.69
N LYS A 346 35.23 2.90 10.81
CA LYS A 346 36.45 2.13 11.12
C LYS A 346 37.67 3.02 11.36
N ALA A 347 37.81 4.12 10.62
CA ALA A 347 38.92 5.06 10.78
C ALA A 347 38.83 5.89 12.08
N THR A 348 37.63 6.09 12.61
CA THR A 348 37.39 6.81 13.87
C THR A 348 37.58 5.97 15.13
N LEU A 349 37.76 4.65 15.02
CA LEU A 349 38.10 3.79 16.15
C LEU A 349 39.55 4.08 16.59
N PRO A 350 39.81 4.37 17.89
CA PRO A 350 41.17 4.58 18.36
C PRO A 350 42.00 3.33 18.10
N LEU A 351 43.19 3.52 17.51
CA LEU A 351 44.20 2.48 17.33
C LEU A 351 44.60 1.96 18.72
N THR A 352 43.94 0.92 19.22
CA THR A 352 44.45 0.20 20.38
C THR A 352 45.78 -0.41 19.98
N VAL A 353 46.81 -0.01 20.73
CA VAL A 353 48.23 -0.31 20.50
C VAL A 353 48.45 -1.82 20.41
N SER A 354 48.51 -2.35 19.20
CA SER A 354 49.11 -3.66 18.91
C SER A 354 50.60 -3.47 18.62
N LYS A 355 51.33 -3.04 19.65
CA LYS A 355 52.79 -3.16 19.74
C LYS A 355 53.16 -3.43 21.18
N ALA A 356 53.03 -4.70 21.58
CA ALA A 356 53.74 -5.23 22.73
C ALA A 356 54.38 -6.56 22.30
N ASN A 357 55.61 -6.41 21.78
CA ASN A 357 56.72 -7.35 21.84
C ASN A 357 56.44 -8.84 21.55
N GLU A 358 56.51 -9.18 20.27
CA GLU A 358 57.30 -10.33 19.85
C GLU A 358 58.77 -10.07 20.22
N THR A 359 59.21 -10.54 21.38
CA THR A 359 60.65 -10.78 21.62
C THR A 359 61.00 -12.12 20.99
N MET A 360 61.79 -12.04 19.93
CA MET A 360 62.40 -13.11 19.15
C MET A 360 63.36 -14.01 19.97
N PRO A 361 63.67 -15.22 19.46
CA PRO A 361 64.37 -16.28 20.18
C PRO A 361 65.90 -16.09 20.18
N VAL A 362 66.56 -16.70 21.16
CA VAL A 362 68.00 -17.04 21.13
C VAL A 362 68.15 -18.49 21.53
#